data_AF-U6JYF8-F1
#
_entry.id   AF-U6JYF8-F1
#
_cell.length_a   1.000
_cell.length_b   1.000
_cell.length_c   1.000
_cell.angle_alpha   90.00
_cell.angle_beta   90.00
_cell.angle_gamma   90.00
#
_symmetry.space_group_name_H-M   'P 1'
#
loop_
_entity.id
_entity.type
_entity.pdbx_description
1 polymer ?
#
loop_
_entity_poly.entity_id
_entity_poly.type
_entity_poly.pdbx_seq_one_letter_code
_entity_poly.pdbx_strand_id
1 'polypeptide(L)'
;MQSSVSGLLDLPSLVLKCSNGGLYDEAVDVMMLADERIASLRASGCCGMPLLDFLEMQWFARGIRHTESLKLHLCLRFAVSGLRAASELLRVDVLQTAINYRAIFGSTDGRLSAWLAEQVHWFVKLLDKELLQRTEISEPVDGDSIGARASLDLAAVEAGVTQKNVRPVPKFRVGLLDLATILRQVHTAATAFRRVQCYFFPVAALTFDRYVVAMHRRRLEEIAAAFARSIDEYDCVPSTAHLSLLGTSPWFQSCLSANRSCVFLLRHAPLSNLYNSILEVANAFQECPISTTAPVVVSLIESLLAFCIRKLISVKPGRRENFEAEINAIEQRLVQKDDGREGSVTQAEFFVLCDIFATVLLPAVAQQLSSTFPLPTGLATEELRSLMASADLCRSPNPFTDACSARDEQPTGLDSPTDTLPVVP
;
A
#
# COMPACT_ATOMS: atom_id res chain seq x y z
N MET A 1 -46.01 -39.10 -11.03
CA MET A 1 -44.77 -38.48 -11.55
C MET A 1 -44.94 -37.02 -11.94
N GLN A 2 -45.92 -36.62 -12.77
CA GLN A 2 -46.12 -35.21 -13.14
C GLN A 2 -46.38 -34.27 -11.94
N SER A 3 -47.10 -34.68 -10.90
CA SER A 3 -47.36 -33.85 -9.71
C SER A 3 -46.13 -33.65 -8.80
N SER A 4 -45.20 -34.61 -8.79
CA SER A 4 -43.96 -34.52 -8.01
C SER A 4 -42.95 -33.57 -8.67
N VAL A 5 -42.94 -33.54 -10.01
CA VAL A 5 -42.11 -32.65 -10.82
C VAL A 5 -42.67 -31.23 -10.86
N SER A 6 -43.99 -31.04 -10.87
CA SER A 6 -44.61 -29.71 -10.79
C SER A 6 -44.30 -29.00 -9.47
N GLY A 7 -44.28 -29.74 -8.35
CA GLY A 7 -43.87 -29.18 -7.06
C GLY A 7 -42.40 -28.70 -7.03
N LEU A 8 -41.52 -29.29 -7.83
CA LEU A 8 -40.12 -28.86 -7.96
C LEU A 8 -39.93 -27.58 -8.78
N LEU A 9 -40.91 -27.22 -9.63
CA LEU A 9 -40.88 -26.00 -10.45
C LEU A 9 -41.25 -24.75 -9.65
N ASP A 10 -42.06 -24.91 -8.59
CA ASP A 10 -42.54 -23.79 -7.75
C ASP A 10 -41.55 -23.44 -6.63
N LEU A 11 -40.84 -24.44 -6.12
CA LEU A 11 -39.88 -24.31 -5.03
C LEU A 11 -38.78 -23.23 -5.27
N PRO A 12 -38.22 -23.04 -6.49
CA PRO A 12 -37.30 -21.93 -6.75
C PRO A 12 -37.91 -20.54 -6.56
N SER A 13 -39.21 -20.37 -6.84
CA SER A 13 -39.92 -19.11 -6.60
C SER A 13 -40.20 -18.89 -5.11
N LEU A 14 -40.35 -19.98 -4.36
CA LEU A 14 -40.53 -19.98 -2.91
C LEU A 14 -39.24 -19.58 -2.21
N VAL A 15 -38.08 -20.15 -2.61
CA VAL A 15 -36.76 -19.71 -2.14
C VAL A 15 -36.60 -18.21 -2.32
N LEU A 16 -36.88 -17.69 -3.53
CA LEU A 16 -36.77 -16.26 -3.82
C LEU A 16 -37.67 -15.38 -2.92
N LYS A 17 -38.90 -15.84 -2.64
CA LYS A 17 -39.82 -15.13 -1.73
C LYS A 17 -39.33 -15.15 -0.28
N CYS A 18 -38.80 -16.28 0.20
CA CYS A 18 -38.18 -16.40 1.51
C CYS A 18 -36.94 -15.49 1.62
N SER A 19 -36.07 -15.47 0.59
CA SER A 19 -34.91 -14.57 0.54
C SER A 19 -35.32 -13.10 0.62
N ASN A 20 -36.31 -12.69 -0.19
CA ASN A 20 -36.77 -11.30 -0.25
C ASN A 20 -37.48 -10.88 1.05
N GLY A 21 -38.03 -11.84 1.79
CA GLY A 21 -38.63 -11.64 3.11
C GLY A 21 -37.65 -11.70 4.29
N GLY A 22 -36.36 -11.97 4.05
CA GLY A 22 -35.35 -12.11 5.10
C GLY A 22 -35.44 -13.42 5.91
N LEU A 23 -36.20 -14.40 5.43
CA LEU A 23 -36.42 -15.72 6.03
C LEU A 23 -35.39 -16.70 5.46
N TYR A 24 -34.13 -16.52 5.90
CA TYR A 24 -32.99 -17.19 5.30
C TYR A 24 -32.88 -18.67 5.69
N ASP A 25 -33.27 -19.03 6.92
CA ASP A 25 -33.24 -20.41 7.40
C ASP A 25 -34.30 -21.25 6.67
N GLU A 26 -35.50 -20.69 6.48
CA GLU A 26 -36.58 -21.32 5.74
C GLU A 26 -36.23 -21.49 4.26
N ALA A 27 -35.48 -20.56 3.68
CA ALA A 27 -35.01 -20.72 2.31
C ALA A 27 -33.97 -21.85 2.17
N VAL A 28 -33.13 -22.07 3.19
CA VAL A 28 -32.19 -23.20 3.25
C VAL A 28 -32.96 -24.52 3.40
N ASP A 29 -33.97 -24.58 4.27
CA ASP A 29 -34.83 -25.77 4.42
C ASP A 29 -35.53 -26.13 3.11
N VAL A 30 -36.02 -25.13 2.38
CA VAL A 30 -36.66 -25.30 1.06
C VAL A 30 -35.66 -25.80 0.02
N MET A 31 -34.39 -25.36 0.09
CA MET A 31 -33.31 -25.87 -0.77
C MET A 31 -32.95 -27.32 -0.44
N MET A 32 -32.81 -27.66 0.84
CA MET A 32 -32.54 -29.04 1.27
C MET A 32 -33.67 -29.99 0.87
N LEU A 33 -34.92 -29.56 1.01
CA LEU A 33 -36.10 -30.32 0.58
C LEU A 33 -36.09 -30.57 -0.94
N ALA A 34 -35.62 -29.62 -1.73
CA ALA A 34 -35.52 -29.77 -3.17
C ALA A 34 -34.44 -30.76 -3.57
N ASP A 35 -33.28 -30.72 -2.91
CA ASP A 35 -32.17 -31.64 -3.14
C ASP A 35 -32.55 -33.08 -2.78
N GLU A 36 -33.21 -33.27 -1.63
CA GLU A 36 -33.73 -34.58 -1.20
C GLU A 36 -34.76 -35.14 -2.20
N ARG A 37 -35.63 -34.28 -2.76
CA ARG A 37 -36.60 -34.68 -3.77
C ARG A 37 -35.97 -35.02 -5.12
N ILE A 38 -34.95 -34.28 -5.54
CA ILE A 38 -34.20 -34.58 -6.78
C ILE A 38 -33.46 -35.91 -6.62
N ALA A 39 -32.82 -36.14 -5.47
CA ALA A 39 -32.16 -37.41 -5.15
C ALA A 39 -33.14 -38.59 -5.13
N SER A 40 -34.32 -38.41 -4.53
CA SER A 40 -35.40 -39.41 -4.52
C SER A 40 -35.93 -39.72 -5.93
N LEU A 41 -36.06 -38.72 -6.79
CA LEU A 41 -36.48 -38.90 -8.19
C LEU A 41 -35.43 -39.63 -9.03
N ARG A 42 -34.14 -39.46 -8.75
CA ARG A 42 -33.06 -40.25 -9.37
C ARG A 42 -33.06 -41.70 -8.89
N ALA A 43 -33.21 -41.92 -7.59
CA ALA A 43 -33.26 -43.27 -7.01
C ALA A 43 -34.44 -44.11 -7.54
N SER A 44 -35.52 -43.46 -7.98
CA SER A 44 -36.68 -44.10 -8.60
C SER A 44 -36.56 -44.37 -10.11
N GLY A 45 -35.36 -44.20 -10.70
CA GLY A 45 -35.07 -44.59 -12.08
C GLY A 45 -35.31 -43.51 -13.13
N CYS A 46 -35.49 -42.24 -12.73
CA CYS A 46 -35.61 -41.10 -13.67
C CYS A 46 -34.24 -40.58 -14.17
N CYS A 47 -33.25 -41.46 -14.32
CA CYS A 47 -31.90 -41.10 -14.76
C CYS A 47 -31.96 -40.64 -16.24
N GLY A 48 -31.62 -39.39 -16.53
CA GLY A 48 -31.53 -38.89 -17.91
C GLY A 48 -32.74 -38.10 -18.43
N MET A 49 -33.62 -37.59 -17.56
CA MET A 49 -34.64 -36.62 -17.96
C MET A 49 -34.01 -35.21 -18.09
N PRO A 50 -34.03 -34.59 -19.29
CA PRO A 50 -33.49 -33.24 -19.50
C PRO A 50 -34.12 -32.18 -18.59
N LEU A 51 -35.34 -32.43 -18.11
CA LEU A 51 -36.07 -31.57 -17.19
C LEU A 51 -35.51 -31.60 -15.76
N LEU A 52 -35.02 -32.76 -15.29
CA LEU A 52 -34.36 -32.88 -13.99
C LEU A 52 -33.00 -32.18 -14.03
N ASP A 53 -32.26 -32.32 -15.13
CA ASP A 53 -30.98 -31.62 -15.34
C ASP A 53 -31.19 -30.10 -15.50
N PHE A 54 -32.29 -29.66 -16.14
CA PHE A 54 -32.69 -28.25 -16.23
C PHE A 54 -33.09 -27.66 -14.87
N LEU A 55 -33.86 -28.41 -14.08
CA LEU A 55 -34.23 -28.03 -12.72
C LEU A 55 -32.98 -27.93 -11.85
N GLU A 56 -32.12 -28.94 -11.85
CA GLU A 56 -30.86 -28.96 -11.09
C GLU A 56 -29.97 -27.78 -11.47
N MET A 57 -29.87 -27.42 -12.75
CA MET A 57 -29.17 -26.20 -13.21
C MET A 57 -29.83 -24.89 -12.72
N GLN A 58 -31.17 -24.80 -12.70
CA GLN A 58 -31.86 -23.65 -12.13
C GLN A 58 -31.66 -23.53 -10.61
N TRP A 59 -31.64 -24.67 -9.92
CA TRP A 59 -31.38 -24.77 -8.49
C TRP A 59 -29.93 -24.43 -8.17
N PHE A 60 -28.99 -24.90 -8.99
CA PHE A 60 -27.58 -24.55 -8.92
C PHE A 60 -27.37 -23.03 -9.07
N ALA A 61 -27.97 -22.44 -10.10
CA ALA A 61 -27.87 -21.00 -10.37
C ALA A 61 -28.58 -20.12 -9.34
N ARG A 62 -29.51 -20.66 -8.54
CA ARG A 62 -30.29 -19.91 -7.53
C ARG A 62 -29.82 -20.13 -6.09
N GLY A 63 -29.31 -21.31 -5.74
CA GLY A 63 -28.67 -21.58 -4.44
C GLY A 63 -27.44 -20.70 -4.19
N ILE A 64 -26.78 -20.28 -5.27
CA ILE A 64 -25.64 -19.35 -5.22
C ILE A 64 -26.09 -17.91 -4.98
N ARG A 65 -27.23 -17.45 -5.54
CA ARG A 65 -27.78 -16.12 -5.21
C ARG A 65 -28.10 -15.97 -3.72
N HIS A 66 -28.38 -17.09 -3.04
CA HIS A 66 -28.67 -17.12 -1.62
C HIS A 66 -27.41 -16.98 -0.75
N THR A 67 -26.32 -17.66 -1.12
CA THR A 67 -25.01 -17.49 -0.45
C THR A 67 -24.40 -16.13 -0.77
N GLU A 68 -24.64 -15.58 -1.95
CA GLU A 68 -24.30 -14.20 -2.33
C GLU A 68 -25.04 -13.17 -1.45
N SER A 69 -26.33 -13.34 -1.17
CA SER A 69 -27.16 -12.40 -0.37
C SER A 69 -26.80 -12.38 1.12
N LEU A 70 -26.66 -13.56 1.76
CA LEU A 70 -26.26 -13.69 3.16
C LEU A 70 -24.83 -13.17 3.42
N LYS A 71 -23.90 -13.40 2.48
CA LYS A 71 -22.51 -12.94 2.61
C LYS A 71 -22.32 -11.48 2.17
N LEU A 72 -23.19 -10.93 1.30
CA LEU A 72 -23.27 -9.48 1.06
C LEU A 72 -23.60 -8.73 2.36
N HIS A 73 -24.48 -9.28 3.19
CA HIS A 73 -24.83 -8.74 4.50
C HIS A 73 -23.64 -8.72 5.48
N LEU A 74 -22.77 -9.74 5.42
CA LEU A 74 -21.49 -9.74 6.16
C LEU A 74 -20.48 -8.73 5.59
N CYS A 75 -20.37 -8.59 4.26
CA CYS A 75 -19.51 -7.58 3.62
C CYS A 75 -19.94 -6.15 3.99
N LEU A 76 -21.25 -5.91 4.12
CA LEU A 76 -21.82 -4.61 4.53
C LEU A 76 -21.39 -4.20 5.94
N ARG A 77 -21.19 -5.15 6.86
CA ARG A 77 -20.75 -4.89 8.25
C ARG A 77 -19.24 -4.96 8.46
N PHE A 78 -18.53 -5.88 7.79
CA PHE A 78 -17.09 -6.09 7.95
C PHE A 78 -16.43 -6.41 6.60
N ALA A 79 -15.83 -5.38 5.97
CA ALA A 79 -15.24 -5.51 4.63
C ALA A 79 -14.18 -6.63 4.55
N VAL A 80 -13.28 -6.72 5.53
CA VAL A 80 -12.24 -7.77 5.58
C VAL A 80 -12.84 -9.16 5.65
N SER A 81 -13.66 -9.44 6.67
CA SER A 81 -14.28 -10.75 6.86
C SER A 81 -15.17 -11.15 5.68
N GLY A 82 -15.88 -10.17 5.10
CA GLY A 82 -16.70 -10.35 3.91
C GLY A 82 -15.90 -10.77 2.68
N LEU A 83 -14.83 -10.04 2.35
CA LEU A 83 -13.97 -10.36 1.21
C LEU A 83 -13.26 -11.71 1.40
N ARG A 84 -12.83 -12.03 2.61
CA ARG A 84 -12.26 -13.35 2.95
C ARG A 84 -13.28 -14.48 2.73
N ALA A 85 -14.51 -14.31 3.24
CA ALA A 85 -15.58 -15.29 3.08
C ALA A 85 -16.01 -15.45 1.61
N ALA A 86 -15.99 -14.38 0.82
CA ALA A 86 -16.28 -14.41 -0.61
C ALA A 86 -15.19 -15.13 -1.41
N SER A 87 -13.91 -14.91 -1.07
CA SER A 87 -12.79 -15.65 -1.67
C SER A 87 -12.86 -17.15 -1.35
N GLU A 88 -13.25 -17.51 -0.12
CA GLU A 88 -13.44 -18.90 0.28
C GLU A 88 -14.66 -19.55 -0.40
N LEU A 89 -15.75 -18.82 -0.58
CA LEU A 89 -16.92 -19.27 -1.35
C LEU A 89 -16.51 -19.66 -2.79
N LEU A 90 -15.70 -18.83 -3.44
CA LEU A 90 -15.15 -19.18 -4.74
C LEU A 90 -14.35 -20.49 -4.63
N ARG A 91 -13.34 -20.50 -3.75
CA ARG A 91 -12.36 -21.59 -3.64
C ARG A 91 -12.98 -22.94 -3.30
N VAL A 92 -14.01 -22.98 -2.47
CA VAL A 92 -14.61 -24.21 -1.97
C VAL A 92 -15.88 -24.53 -2.77
N ASP A 93 -16.91 -23.71 -2.64
CA ASP A 93 -18.25 -24.06 -3.10
C ASP A 93 -18.37 -23.97 -4.64
N VAL A 94 -17.93 -22.85 -5.22
CA VAL A 94 -17.98 -22.64 -6.68
C VAL A 94 -17.01 -23.59 -7.41
N LEU A 95 -15.82 -23.81 -6.85
CA LEU A 95 -14.88 -24.76 -7.43
C LEU A 95 -15.39 -26.20 -7.36
N GLN A 96 -15.89 -26.64 -6.21
CA GLN A 96 -16.41 -28.01 -6.05
C GLN A 96 -17.59 -28.26 -7.00
N THR A 97 -18.46 -27.27 -7.13
CA THR A 97 -19.54 -27.27 -8.13
C THR A 97 -19.02 -27.50 -9.53
N ALA A 98 -18.02 -26.72 -9.96
CA ALA A 98 -17.46 -26.83 -11.30
C ALA A 98 -16.77 -28.18 -11.54
N ILE A 99 -16.13 -28.74 -10.51
CA ILE A 99 -15.55 -30.09 -10.56
C ILE A 99 -16.64 -31.16 -10.70
N ASN A 100 -17.72 -31.07 -9.91
CA ASN A 100 -18.84 -31.99 -9.98
C ASN A 100 -19.54 -31.91 -11.35
N TYR A 101 -19.74 -30.70 -11.87
CA TYR A 101 -20.28 -30.50 -13.22
C TYR A 101 -19.41 -31.19 -14.26
N ARG A 102 -18.09 -30.98 -14.23
CA ARG A 102 -17.15 -31.66 -15.13
C ARG A 102 -17.18 -33.18 -15.00
N ALA A 103 -17.36 -33.71 -13.79
CA ALA A 103 -17.46 -35.15 -13.57
C ALA A 103 -18.74 -35.74 -14.20
N ILE A 104 -19.86 -35.00 -14.18
CA ILE A 104 -21.14 -35.42 -14.74
C ILE A 104 -21.15 -35.29 -16.27
N PHE A 105 -20.71 -34.14 -16.80
CA PHE A 105 -20.85 -33.80 -18.22
C PHE A 105 -19.57 -34.02 -19.05
N GLY A 106 -18.48 -34.46 -18.43
CA GLY A 106 -17.25 -34.90 -19.09
C GLY A 106 -16.37 -33.79 -19.70
N SER A 107 -16.82 -32.53 -19.75
CA SER A 107 -16.02 -31.41 -20.28
C SER A 107 -16.42 -30.05 -19.69
N THR A 108 -15.53 -29.06 -19.80
CA THR A 108 -15.92 -27.64 -19.69
C THR A 108 -16.55 -27.20 -21.00
N ASP A 109 -17.87 -27.10 -21.00
CA ASP A 109 -18.62 -26.53 -22.11
C ASP A 109 -18.82 -25.02 -21.94
N GLY A 110 -19.42 -24.38 -22.95
CA GLY A 110 -19.69 -22.94 -22.90
C GLY A 110 -20.62 -22.52 -21.75
N ARG A 111 -21.46 -23.44 -21.22
CA ARG A 111 -22.38 -23.15 -20.12
C ARG A 111 -21.65 -23.04 -18.80
N LEU A 112 -20.78 -24.01 -18.49
CA LEU A 112 -19.95 -23.96 -17.29
C LEU A 112 -19.00 -22.75 -17.34
N SER A 113 -18.40 -22.45 -18.50
CA SER A 113 -17.54 -21.28 -18.66
C SER A 113 -18.28 -19.96 -18.45
N ALA A 114 -19.49 -19.81 -19.00
CA ALA A 114 -20.30 -18.62 -18.80
C ALA A 114 -20.70 -18.43 -17.32
N TRP A 115 -21.12 -19.51 -16.66
CA TRP A 115 -21.46 -19.47 -15.24
C TRP A 115 -20.24 -19.15 -14.36
N LEU A 116 -19.07 -19.76 -14.62
CA LEU A 116 -17.82 -19.43 -13.90
C LEU A 116 -17.44 -17.96 -14.10
N ALA A 117 -17.63 -17.42 -15.31
CA ALA A 117 -17.37 -16.02 -15.60
C ALA A 117 -18.30 -15.08 -14.80
N GLU A 118 -19.58 -15.42 -14.65
CA GLU A 118 -20.51 -14.66 -13.80
C GLU A 118 -20.09 -14.65 -12.33
N GLN A 119 -19.64 -15.80 -11.80
CA GLN A 119 -19.18 -15.93 -10.41
C GLN A 119 -17.92 -15.11 -10.14
N VAL A 120 -16.95 -15.19 -11.07
CA VAL A 120 -15.73 -14.37 -11.00
C VAL A 120 -16.07 -12.89 -11.12
N HIS A 121 -16.96 -12.51 -12.04
CA HIS A 121 -17.35 -11.12 -12.25
C HIS A 121 -18.02 -10.52 -11.02
N TRP A 122 -18.91 -11.27 -10.37
CA TRP A 122 -19.51 -10.89 -9.09
C TRP A 122 -18.43 -10.59 -8.04
N PHE A 123 -17.45 -11.49 -7.91
CA PHE A 123 -16.39 -11.33 -6.92
C PHE A 123 -15.47 -10.13 -7.22
N VAL A 124 -15.09 -9.92 -8.48
CA VAL A 124 -14.30 -8.75 -8.90
C VAL A 124 -15.06 -7.46 -8.62
N LYS A 125 -16.36 -7.40 -8.96
CA LYS A 125 -17.20 -6.24 -8.61
C LYS A 125 -17.29 -6.00 -7.11
N LEU A 126 -17.31 -7.06 -6.30
CA LEU A 126 -17.30 -6.95 -4.85
C LEU A 126 -15.96 -6.38 -4.35
N LEU A 127 -14.83 -6.83 -4.89
CA LEU A 127 -13.51 -6.26 -4.60
C LEU A 127 -13.46 -4.78 -4.95
N ASP A 128 -13.87 -4.40 -6.16
CA ASP A 128 -13.87 -2.99 -6.61
C ASP A 128 -14.77 -2.12 -5.73
N LYS A 129 -15.94 -2.63 -5.33
CA LYS A 129 -16.88 -1.90 -4.49
C LYS A 129 -16.33 -1.66 -3.08
N GLU A 130 -15.80 -2.70 -2.45
CA GLU A 130 -15.32 -2.62 -1.07
C GLU A 130 -13.96 -1.92 -0.95
N LEU A 131 -13.09 -2.08 -1.94
CA LEU A 131 -11.75 -1.50 -1.93
C LEU A 131 -11.71 -0.10 -2.56
N LEU A 132 -12.38 0.15 -3.69
CA LEU A 132 -12.19 1.41 -4.45
C LEU A 132 -13.37 2.40 -4.32
N GLN A 133 -14.61 1.93 -4.47
CA GLN A 133 -15.77 2.84 -4.50
C GLN A 133 -16.13 3.39 -3.12
N ARG A 134 -16.02 2.57 -2.07
CA ARG A 134 -16.37 2.94 -0.69
C ARG A 134 -15.30 3.76 0.03
N THR A 135 -14.12 3.85 -0.55
CA THR A 135 -12.98 4.62 -0.05
C THR A 135 -12.86 5.98 -0.72
N GLU A 136 -13.85 6.37 -1.53
CA GLU A 136 -13.85 7.63 -2.30
C GLU A 136 -12.63 7.79 -3.22
N ILE A 137 -12.00 6.68 -3.62
CA ILE A 137 -10.93 6.65 -4.62
C ILE A 137 -11.60 6.79 -6.00
N SER A 138 -12.19 7.94 -6.28
CA SER A 138 -12.69 8.29 -7.60
C SER A 138 -11.56 8.95 -8.39
N GLU A 139 -10.62 8.14 -8.90
CA GLU A 139 -9.87 8.56 -10.08
C GLU A 139 -10.66 8.15 -11.33
N PRO A 140 -10.87 9.06 -12.30
CA PRO A 140 -11.41 8.65 -13.59
C PRO A 140 -10.43 7.68 -14.26
N VAL A 141 -10.95 6.52 -14.63
CA VAL A 141 -10.24 5.54 -15.47
C VAL A 141 -10.22 6.08 -16.89
N ASP A 142 -9.34 7.04 -17.17
CA ASP A 142 -8.93 7.28 -18.56
C ASP A 142 -7.85 6.26 -18.89
N GLY A 143 -8.19 5.37 -19.83
CA GLY A 143 -7.46 4.17 -20.20
C GLY A 143 -6.10 4.36 -20.89
N ASP A 144 -5.43 5.51 -20.71
CA ASP A 144 -4.17 5.84 -21.37
C ASP A 144 -2.99 6.06 -20.40
N SER A 145 -3.17 5.92 -19.09
CA SER A 145 -2.12 6.19 -18.09
C SER A 145 -1.20 4.99 -17.83
N ILE A 146 -0.77 4.25 -18.85
CA ILE A 146 0.39 3.34 -18.74
C ILE A 146 1.72 4.13 -18.74
N GLY A 147 1.69 5.44 -19.02
CA GLY A 147 2.88 6.30 -19.05
C GLY A 147 2.83 7.60 -18.23
N ALA A 148 1.73 7.91 -17.55
CA ALA A 148 1.67 9.10 -16.70
C ALA A 148 2.32 8.77 -15.33
N ARG A 149 3.46 9.39 -15.02
CA ARG A 149 4.09 9.35 -13.69
C ARG A 149 2.99 9.61 -12.65
N ALA A 150 2.78 8.67 -11.73
CA ALA A 150 1.85 8.89 -10.63
C ALA A 150 2.31 10.12 -9.83
N SER A 151 1.49 11.16 -9.82
CA SER A 151 1.76 12.42 -9.14
C SER A 151 0.85 12.60 -7.92
N LEU A 152 1.31 13.40 -6.97
CA LEU A 152 0.47 13.86 -5.87
C LEU A 152 -0.58 14.84 -6.37
N ASP A 153 -1.78 14.81 -5.79
CA ASP A 153 -2.80 15.83 -6.05
C ASP A 153 -2.45 17.11 -5.25
N LEU A 154 -1.83 18.07 -5.94
CA LEU A 154 -1.45 19.35 -5.37
C LEU A 154 -2.64 20.12 -4.77
N ALA A 155 -3.82 20.02 -5.37
CA ALA A 155 -5.01 20.70 -4.88
C ALA A 155 -5.48 20.07 -3.56
N ALA A 156 -5.40 18.74 -3.43
CA ALA A 156 -5.69 18.04 -2.18
C ALA A 156 -4.69 18.42 -1.07
N VAL A 157 -3.40 18.56 -1.42
CA VAL A 157 -2.36 19.00 -0.48
C VAL A 157 -2.62 20.42 0.01
N GLU A 158 -2.88 21.37 -0.89
CA GLU A 158 -3.17 22.77 -0.55
C GLU A 158 -4.44 22.91 0.31
N ALA A 159 -5.49 22.14 0.00
CA ALA A 159 -6.68 22.07 0.83
C ALA A 159 -6.36 21.53 2.24
N GLY A 160 -5.44 20.58 2.36
CA GLY A 160 -4.97 20.04 3.63
C GLY A 160 -4.14 21.04 4.46
N VAL A 161 -3.38 21.92 3.81
CA VAL A 161 -2.59 22.98 4.48
C VAL A 161 -3.50 24.02 5.13
N THR A 162 -4.58 24.42 4.44
CA THR A 162 -5.48 25.49 4.90
C THR A 162 -6.48 25.07 5.97
N GLN A 163 -6.72 23.76 6.15
CA GLN A 163 -7.65 23.25 7.15
C GLN A 163 -7.00 23.09 8.53
N LYS A 164 -7.28 24.05 9.44
CA LYS A 164 -6.96 23.92 10.89
C LYS A 164 -7.76 22.82 11.60
N ASN A 165 -8.93 22.48 11.06
CA ASN A 165 -9.75 21.37 11.56
C ASN A 165 -9.63 20.19 10.61
N VAL A 166 -9.06 19.09 11.11
CA VAL A 166 -8.88 17.81 10.41
C VAL A 166 -10.22 17.40 9.78
N ARG A 167 -10.37 17.55 8.46
CA ARG A 167 -11.44 16.86 7.73
C ARG A 167 -11.32 15.37 8.07
N PRO A 168 -12.41 14.66 8.40
CA PRO A 168 -12.32 13.23 8.64
C PRO A 168 -11.72 12.59 7.39
N VAL A 169 -10.48 12.12 7.51
CA VAL A 169 -9.77 11.39 6.46
C VAL A 169 -10.67 10.24 6.03
N PRO A 170 -10.88 10.01 4.72
CA PRO A 170 -11.59 8.83 4.26
C PRO A 170 -10.93 7.61 4.90
N LYS A 171 -11.62 6.99 5.86
CA LYS A 171 -11.06 5.86 6.59
C LYS A 171 -11.05 4.68 5.63
N PHE A 172 -9.87 4.36 5.11
CA PHE A 172 -9.65 3.08 4.46
C PHE A 172 -10.13 1.97 5.38
N ARG A 173 -11.16 1.24 4.94
CA ARG A 173 -11.81 0.19 5.75
C ARG A 173 -10.93 -1.04 5.93
N VAL A 174 -9.89 -1.19 5.12
CA VAL A 174 -9.02 -2.36 5.07
C VAL A 174 -7.57 -1.88 5.24
N GLY A 175 -6.91 -2.26 6.32
CA GLY A 175 -5.49 -1.98 6.51
C GLY A 175 -4.61 -2.81 5.55
N LEU A 176 -3.35 -2.42 5.34
CA LEU A 176 -2.43 -3.11 4.44
C LEU A 176 -2.17 -4.57 4.87
N LEU A 177 -2.05 -4.83 6.18
CA LEU A 177 -1.92 -6.19 6.71
C LEU A 177 -3.14 -7.08 6.40
N ASP A 178 -4.35 -6.52 6.56
CA ASP A 178 -5.58 -7.22 6.23
C ASP A 178 -5.69 -7.46 4.72
N LEU A 179 -5.29 -6.46 3.93
CA LEU A 179 -5.24 -6.54 2.48
C LEU A 179 -4.28 -7.64 2.01
N ALA A 180 -3.10 -7.75 2.60
CA ALA A 180 -2.14 -8.82 2.29
C ALA A 180 -2.75 -10.22 2.54
N THR A 181 -3.55 -10.34 3.60
CA THR A 181 -4.25 -11.59 3.91
C THR A 181 -5.35 -11.88 2.89
N ILE A 182 -6.13 -10.87 2.49
CA ILE A 182 -7.16 -11.02 1.45
C ILE A 182 -6.50 -11.39 0.11
N LEU A 183 -5.46 -10.68 -0.30
CA LEU A 183 -4.69 -10.95 -1.52
C LEU A 183 -4.20 -12.40 -1.57
N ARG A 184 -3.64 -12.90 -0.46
CA ARG A 184 -3.19 -14.30 -0.36
C ARG A 184 -4.34 -15.30 -0.55
N GLN A 185 -5.50 -15.03 0.05
CA GLN A 185 -6.68 -15.88 -0.11
C GLN A 185 -7.20 -15.85 -1.55
N VAL A 186 -7.26 -14.68 -2.17
CA VAL A 186 -7.67 -14.52 -3.57
C VAL A 186 -6.71 -15.23 -4.51
N HIS A 187 -5.40 -15.12 -4.27
CA HIS A 187 -4.40 -15.85 -5.03
C HIS A 187 -4.58 -17.37 -4.88
N THR A 188 -4.87 -17.85 -3.67
CA THR A 188 -5.12 -19.27 -3.40
C THR A 188 -6.38 -19.75 -4.12
N ALA A 189 -7.47 -18.97 -4.07
CA ALA A 189 -8.69 -19.26 -4.81
C ALA A 189 -8.42 -19.31 -6.33
N ALA A 190 -7.75 -18.31 -6.88
CA ALA A 190 -7.44 -18.26 -8.29
C ALA A 190 -6.52 -19.40 -8.75
N THR A 191 -5.56 -19.81 -7.93
CA THR A 191 -4.70 -20.97 -8.22
C THR A 191 -5.52 -22.26 -8.27
N ALA A 192 -6.49 -22.42 -7.36
CA ALA A 192 -7.37 -23.59 -7.35
C ALA A 192 -8.29 -23.63 -8.59
N PHE A 193 -8.76 -22.48 -9.07
CA PHE A 193 -9.60 -22.36 -10.28
C PHE A 193 -8.88 -22.74 -11.58
N ARG A 194 -7.55 -22.81 -11.58
CA ARG A 194 -6.79 -23.36 -12.72
C ARG A 194 -7.20 -24.80 -13.04
N ARG A 195 -7.67 -25.57 -12.04
CA ARG A 195 -8.18 -26.95 -12.23
C ARG A 195 -9.40 -27.00 -13.15
N VAL A 196 -10.17 -25.91 -13.22
CA VAL A 196 -11.35 -25.77 -14.10
C VAL A 196 -11.08 -24.81 -15.27
N GLN A 197 -9.80 -24.55 -15.58
CA GLN A 197 -9.34 -23.68 -16.66
C GLN A 197 -9.86 -22.23 -16.56
N CYS A 198 -10.13 -21.75 -15.35
CA CYS A 198 -10.55 -20.38 -15.10
C CYS A 198 -9.39 -19.57 -14.50
N TYR A 199 -9.01 -18.47 -15.18
CA TYR A 199 -7.89 -17.62 -14.80
C TYR A 199 -8.37 -16.19 -14.54
N PHE A 200 -8.56 -15.83 -13.27
CA PHE A 200 -9.10 -14.52 -12.90
C PHE A 200 -8.16 -13.63 -12.06
N PHE A 201 -7.05 -14.19 -11.57
CA PHE A 201 -6.13 -13.45 -10.69
C PHE A 201 -5.63 -12.12 -11.28
N PRO A 202 -5.27 -12.02 -12.58
CA PRO A 202 -4.78 -10.75 -13.13
C PRO A 202 -5.78 -9.60 -12.99
N VAL A 203 -7.08 -9.87 -13.14
CA VAL A 203 -8.13 -8.86 -13.02
C VAL A 203 -8.28 -8.42 -11.56
N ALA A 204 -8.26 -9.37 -10.62
CA ALA A 204 -8.33 -9.06 -9.19
C ALA A 204 -7.07 -8.31 -8.70
N ALA A 205 -5.89 -8.69 -9.19
CA ALA A 205 -4.61 -8.07 -8.83
C ALA A 205 -4.60 -6.57 -9.15
N LEU A 206 -5.16 -6.15 -10.29
CA LEU A 206 -5.28 -4.73 -10.63
C LEU A 206 -6.06 -3.91 -9.59
N THR A 207 -7.11 -4.49 -8.99
CA THR A 207 -7.87 -3.83 -7.92
C THR A 207 -7.02 -3.64 -6.66
N PHE A 208 -6.23 -4.65 -6.28
CA PHE A 208 -5.30 -4.54 -5.16
C PHE A 208 -4.20 -3.52 -5.42
N ASP A 209 -3.62 -3.52 -6.62
CA ASP A 209 -2.57 -2.58 -7.02
C ASP A 209 -3.06 -1.14 -6.89
N ARG A 210 -4.24 -0.84 -7.46
CA ARG A 210 -4.88 0.48 -7.36
C ARG A 210 -5.14 0.89 -5.92
N TYR A 211 -5.60 -0.03 -5.09
CA TYR A 211 -5.87 0.24 -3.68
C TYR A 211 -4.60 0.59 -2.90
N VAL A 212 -3.53 -0.19 -3.08
CA VAL A 212 -2.23 0.05 -2.42
C VAL A 212 -1.64 1.38 -2.86
N VAL A 213 -1.67 1.69 -4.16
CA VAL A 213 -1.20 2.98 -4.69
C VAL A 213 -2.01 4.14 -4.10
N ALA A 214 -3.33 4.05 -4.05
CA ALA A 214 -4.18 5.09 -3.48
C ALA A 214 -3.92 5.30 -1.97
N MET A 215 -3.75 4.21 -1.22
CA MET A 215 -3.37 4.23 0.20
C MET A 215 -2.06 4.98 0.43
N HIS A 216 -1.00 4.64 -0.32
CA HIS A 216 0.30 5.29 -0.18
C HIS A 216 0.28 6.74 -0.68
N ARG A 217 -0.40 7.02 -1.80
CA ARG A 217 -0.57 8.38 -2.29
C ARG A 217 -1.22 9.27 -1.23
N ARG A 218 -2.31 8.80 -0.61
CA ARG A 218 -3.01 9.58 0.40
C ARG A 218 -2.14 9.90 1.61
N ARG A 219 -1.39 8.91 2.11
CA ARG A 219 -0.43 9.13 3.20
C ARG A 219 0.63 10.15 2.81
N LEU A 220 1.16 10.08 1.60
CA LEU A 220 2.17 11.03 1.11
C LEU A 220 1.60 12.45 0.94
N GLU A 221 0.34 12.61 0.53
CA GLU A 221 -0.36 13.91 0.50
C GLU A 221 -0.50 14.51 1.90
N GLU A 222 -0.82 13.69 2.91
CA GLU A 222 -0.90 14.11 4.30
C GLU A 222 0.46 14.54 4.85
N ILE A 223 1.52 13.82 4.48
CA ILE A 223 2.91 14.18 4.80
C ILE A 223 3.30 15.51 4.12
N ALA A 224 2.94 15.69 2.85
CA ALA A 224 3.18 16.93 2.12
C ALA A 224 2.50 18.12 2.82
N ALA A 225 1.24 17.98 3.22
CA ALA A 225 0.49 19.01 3.93
C ALA A 225 1.05 19.28 5.34
N ALA A 226 1.49 18.24 6.06
CA ALA A 226 2.14 18.38 7.36
C ALA A 226 3.49 19.10 7.24
N PHE A 227 4.31 18.75 6.24
CA PHE A 227 5.58 19.42 5.98
C PHE A 227 5.36 20.89 5.61
N ALA A 228 4.42 21.19 4.71
CA ALA A 228 4.14 22.55 4.29
C ALA A 228 3.71 23.43 5.48
N ARG A 229 2.79 22.95 6.33
CA ARG A 229 2.41 23.65 7.57
C ARG A 229 3.59 23.81 8.52
N SER A 230 4.37 22.75 8.70
CA SER A 230 5.54 22.78 9.58
C SER A 230 6.57 23.79 9.12
N ILE A 231 6.77 23.99 7.81
CA ILE A 231 7.68 24.99 7.24
C ILE A 231 7.10 26.40 7.35
N ASP A 232 5.80 26.58 7.13
CA ASP A 232 5.13 27.90 7.26
C ASP A 232 5.19 28.45 8.68
N GLU A 233 5.19 27.57 9.69
CA GLU A 233 5.30 27.92 11.10
C GLU A 233 6.75 27.90 11.62
N TYR A 234 7.73 27.54 10.77
CA TYR A 234 9.10 27.34 11.21
C TYR A 234 9.91 28.64 11.25
N ASP A 235 10.20 29.11 12.45
CA ASP A 235 11.03 30.31 12.70
C ASP A 235 12.54 30.09 12.44
N CYS A 236 12.93 28.99 11.80
CA CYS A 236 14.33 28.64 11.55
C CYS A 236 15.21 28.58 12.82
N VAL A 237 14.60 28.21 13.95
CA VAL A 237 15.32 27.99 15.21
C VAL A 237 15.89 26.57 15.21
N PRO A 238 17.23 26.40 15.32
CA PRO A 238 17.83 25.08 15.36
C PRO A 238 17.61 24.43 16.73
N SER A 239 17.32 23.13 16.73
CA SER A 239 17.29 22.34 17.97
C SER A 239 18.72 22.03 18.41
N THR A 240 19.07 22.27 19.67
CA THR A 240 20.37 21.89 20.25
C THR A 240 20.46 20.40 20.60
N ALA A 241 19.36 19.65 20.49
CA ALA A 241 19.29 18.24 20.90
C ALA A 241 20.30 17.33 20.17
N HIS A 242 20.69 17.68 18.94
CA HIS A 242 21.70 16.93 18.17
C HIS A 242 23.10 17.01 18.78
N LEU A 243 23.48 18.13 19.41
CA LEU A 243 24.81 18.33 20.01
C LEU A 243 25.00 17.45 21.26
N SER A 244 23.98 17.35 22.11
CA SER A 244 24.02 16.49 23.29
C SER A 244 24.15 15.01 22.92
N LEU A 245 23.51 14.56 21.83
CA LEU A 245 23.55 13.17 21.37
C LEU A 245 24.89 12.78 20.71
N LEU A 246 25.52 13.71 19.99
CA LEU A 246 26.84 13.50 19.37
C LEU A 246 28.00 13.46 20.39
N GLY A 247 27.81 14.10 21.55
CA GLY A 247 28.84 14.21 22.59
C GLY A 247 28.80 13.14 23.69
N THR A 248 27.64 12.52 23.98
CA THR A 248 27.45 11.82 25.27
C THR A 248 27.08 10.33 25.21
N SER A 249 26.67 9.79 24.06
CA SER A 249 26.15 8.42 24.00
C SER A 249 27.07 7.45 23.24
N PRO A 250 27.67 6.45 23.93
CA PRO A 250 28.40 5.35 23.29
C PRO A 250 27.53 4.55 22.31
N TRP A 251 26.21 4.53 22.53
CA TRP A 251 25.22 3.90 21.66
C TRP A 251 25.10 4.59 20.29
N PHE A 252 25.25 5.91 20.24
CA PHE A 252 25.27 6.68 18.99
C PHE A 252 26.57 6.44 18.19
N GLN A 253 27.66 6.09 18.87
CA GLN A 253 28.94 5.76 18.20
C GLN A 253 28.93 4.38 17.53
N SER A 254 28.19 3.40 18.08
CA SER A 254 28.13 2.01 17.60
C SER A 254 26.93 1.70 16.68
N CYS A 255 25.72 2.16 17.01
CA CYS A 255 24.49 1.77 16.30
C CYS A 255 24.17 2.63 15.05
N LEU A 256 24.70 3.86 14.95
CA LEU A 256 24.57 4.70 13.75
C LEU A 256 25.73 4.51 12.76
N SER A 257 26.54 3.46 12.91
CA SER A 257 27.64 3.16 11.99
C SER A 257 27.21 3.10 10.52
N ALA A 258 25.91 2.86 10.25
CA ALA A 258 25.30 2.86 8.92
C ALA A 258 24.95 4.24 8.32
N ASN A 259 24.66 5.27 9.13
CA ASN A 259 24.27 6.61 8.66
C ASN A 259 24.38 7.68 9.76
N ARG A 260 25.60 7.99 10.20
CA ARG A 260 25.88 9.02 11.22
C ARG A 260 25.36 10.40 10.82
N SER A 261 25.24 10.65 9.53
CA SER A 261 24.75 11.91 8.95
C SER A 261 23.28 12.20 9.30
N CYS A 262 22.44 11.18 9.50
CA CYS A 262 21.01 11.38 9.83
C CYS A 262 20.79 12.14 11.15
N VAL A 263 21.81 12.23 12.03
CA VAL A 263 21.75 13.05 13.25
C VAL A 263 21.56 14.53 12.93
N PHE A 264 22.07 15.01 11.79
CA PHE A 264 21.88 16.41 11.36
C PHE A 264 20.41 16.72 11.06
N LEU A 265 19.57 15.73 10.72
CA LEU A 265 18.13 15.92 10.53
C LEU A 265 17.44 16.39 11.82
N LEU A 266 17.98 16.04 12.99
CA LEU A 266 17.42 16.46 14.29
C LEU A 266 17.61 17.94 14.58
N ARG A 267 18.47 18.64 13.83
CA ARG A 267 18.65 20.09 13.94
C ARG A 267 17.38 20.84 13.55
N HIS A 268 16.65 20.33 12.56
CA HIS A 268 15.43 20.96 12.04
C HIS A 268 14.26 19.99 12.12
N ALA A 269 13.32 20.26 13.03
CA ALA A 269 12.13 19.44 13.23
C ALA A 269 11.34 19.12 11.94
N PRO A 270 11.16 20.06 10.97
CA PRO A 270 10.50 19.74 9.71
C PRO A 270 11.18 18.61 8.91
N LEU A 271 12.53 18.56 8.93
CA LEU A 271 13.29 17.54 8.21
C LEU A 271 13.24 16.18 8.89
N SER A 272 13.40 16.15 10.23
CA SER A 272 13.30 14.89 10.98
C SER A 272 11.91 14.27 10.85
N ASN A 273 10.86 15.09 10.92
CA ASN A 273 9.47 14.64 10.77
C ASN A 273 9.23 14.11 9.35
N LEU A 274 9.67 14.85 8.31
CA LEU A 274 9.56 14.41 6.92
C LEU A 274 10.24 13.05 6.70
N TYR A 275 11.49 12.91 7.17
CA TYR A 275 12.24 11.66 7.03
C TYR A 275 11.52 10.48 7.73
N ASN A 276 11.11 10.66 8.98
CA ASN A 276 10.40 9.61 9.73
C ASN A 276 9.07 9.22 9.06
N SER A 277 8.30 10.20 8.56
CA SER A 277 7.05 9.88 7.87
C SER A 277 7.26 9.17 6.54
N ILE A 278 8.33 9.48 5.80
CA ILE A 278 8.70 8.72 4.60
C ILE A 278 9.10 7.28 4.97
N LEU A 279 9.85 7.09 6.07
CA LEU A 279 10.17 5.75 6.57
C LEU A 279 8.92 4.96 6.95
N GLU A 280 7.93 5.59 7.59
CA GLU A 280 6.66 4.94 7.91
C GLU A 280 5.93 4.47 6.65
N VAL A 281 5.97 5.24 5.56
CA VAL A 281 5.40 4.82 4.26
C VAL A 281 6.17 3.64 3.68
N ALA A 282 7.51 3.66 3.73
CA ALA A 282 8.35 2.56 3.26
C ALA A 282 8.14 1.28 4.09
N ASN A 283 8.07 1.39 5.42
CA ASN A 283 7.80 0.27 6.32
C ASN A 283 6.39 -0.28 6.10
N ALA A 284 5.39 0.59 5.89
CA ALA A 284 4.04 0.16 5.58
C ALA A 284 3.94 -0.65 4.27
N PHE A 285 4.78 -0.35 3.28
CA PHE A 285 4.86 -1.14 2.05
C PHE A 285 5.29 -2.60 2.34
N GLN A 286 6.13 -2.81 3.36
CA GLN A 286 6.55 -4.16 3.77
C GLN A 286 5.39 -4.99 4.36
N GLU A 287 4.32 -4.36 4.84
CA GLU A 287 3.12 -5.07 5.32
C GLU A 287 2.34 -5.73 4.18
N CYS A 288 2.39 -5.15 2.97
CA CYS A 288 1.75 -5.67 1.77
C CYS A 288 2.65 -5.45 0.54
N PRO A 289 3.72 -6.26 0.38
CA PRO A 289 4.71 -6.06 -0.66
C PRO A 289 4.15 -6.58 -1.98
N ILE A 290 3.44 -5.72 -2.71
CA ILE A 290 3.01 -6.00 -4.07
C ILE A 290 4.07 -5.43 -5.02
N SER A 291 4.84 -6.31 -5.66
CA SER A 291 6.00 -5.90 -6.46
C SER A 291 5.64 -4.97 -7.62
N THR A 292 4.44 -5.10 -8.20
CA THR A 292 3.96 -4.26 -9.29
C THR A 292 3.73 -2.81 -8.87
N THR A 293 3.50 -2.53 -7.58
CA THR A 293 3.24 -1.17 -7.07
C THR A 293 4.49 -0.46 -6.58
N ALA A 294 5.58 -1.18 -6.31
CA ALA A 294 6.87 -0.63 -5.89
C ALA A 294 7.35 0.60 -6.71
N PRO A 295 7.44 0.54 -8.06
CA PRO A 295 7.90 1.69 -8.85
C PRO A 295 6.98 2.91 -8.73
N VAL A 296 5.67 2.66 -8.61
CA VAL A 296 4.67 3.72 -8.47
C VAL A 296 4.81 4.41 -7.11
N VAL A 297 5.00 3.66 -6.03
CA VAL A 297 5.21 4.21 -4.68
C VAL A 297 6.49 5.03 -4.63
N VAL A 298 7.59 4.56 -5.22
CA VAL A 298 8.84 5.33 -5.30
C VAL A 298 8.66 6.63 -6.09
N SER A 299 7.95 6.60 -7.22
CA SER A 299 7.60 7.81 -8.00
C SER A 299 6.74 8.80 -7.20
N LEU A 300 5.87 8.33 -6.31
CA LEU A 300 5.09 9.19 -5.42
C LEU A 300 5.96 9.84 -4.34
N ILE A 301 6.95 9.12 -3.80
CA ILE A 301 7.92 9.67 -2.85
C ILE A 301 8.83 10.71 -3.54
N GLU A 302 9.25 10.46 -4.77
CA GLU A 302 9.96 11.45 -5.59
C GLU A 302 9.12 12.72 -5.78
N SER A 303 7.83 12.56 -6.09
CA SER A 303 6.89 13.68 -6.22
C SER A 303 6.71 14.45 -4.90
N LEU A 304 6.69 13.76 -3.75
CA LEU A 304 6.67 14.40 -2.43
C LEU A 304 7.93 15.25 -2.21
N LEU A 305 9.11 14.69 -2.48
CA LEU A 305 10.37 15.42 -2.30
C LEU A 305 10.46 16.63 -3.22
N ALA A 306 10.03 16.50 -4.48
CA ALA A 306 9.93 17.61 -5.41
C ALA A 306 8.96 18.70 -4.91
N PHE A 307 7.82 18.30 -4.32
CA PHE A 307 6.88 19.23 -3.68
C PHE A 307 7.54 19.95 -2.49
N CYS A 308 8.22 19.24 -1.61
CA CYS A 308 8.96 19.83 -0.48
C CYS A 308 9.98 20.86 -0.94
N ILE A 309 10.73 20.57 -2.01
CA ILE A 309 11.68 21.53 -2.61
C ILE A 309 10.95 22.77 -3.10
N ARG A 310 9.85 22.63 -3.86
CA ARG A 310 9.04 23.79 -4.31
C ARG A 310 8.51 24.61 -3.13
N LYS A 311 8.12 23.97 -2.04
CA LYS A 311 7.70 24.66 -0.82
C LYS A 311 8.85 25.46 -0.20
N LEU A 312 10.06 24.89 -0.11
CA LEU A 312 11.25 25.61 0.35
C LEU A 312 11.58 26.81 -0.56
N ILE A 313 11.45 26.67 -1.89
CA ILE A 313 11.61 27.79 -2.83
C ILE A 313 10.62 28.92 -2.51
N SER A 314 9.37 28.59 -2.19
CA SER A 314 8.34 29.60 -1.92
C SER A 314 8.56 30.43 -0.66
N VAL A 315 9.30 29.91 0.32
CA VAL A 315 9.60 30.58 1.60
C VAL A 315 11.03 31.13 1.67
N LYS A 316 11.77 31.10 0.55
CA LYS A 316 13.16 31.53 0.49
C LYS A 316 13.33 33.00 0.94
N PRO A 317 14.16 33.31 1.95
CA PRO A 317 14.25 34.65 2.56
C PRO A 317 15.02 35.69 1.72
N GLY A 318 15.69 35.27 0.64
CA GLY A 318 16.51 36.14 -0.20
C GLY A 318 17.51 35.34 -1.03
N ARG A 319 18.49 36.00 -1.68
CA ARG A 319 19.58 35.28 -2.37
C ARG A 319 20.55 34.70 -1.34
N ARG A 320 21.03 33.48 -1.57
CA ARG A 320 21.94 32.78 -0.66
C ARG A 320 23.25 33.54 -0.46
N GLU A 321 23.78 34.13 -1.53
CA GLU A 321 25.03 34.92 -1.54
C GLU A 321 25.07 36.00 -0.45
N ASN A 322 23.92 36.57 -0.09
CA ASN A 322 23.83 37.61 0.93
C ASN A 322 24.14 37.10 2.35
N PHE A 323 24.03 35.80 2.57
CA PHE A 323 24.18 35.14 3.87
C PHE A 323 25.38 34.19 3.91
N GLU A 324 26.17 34.13 2.84
CA GLU A 324 27.21 33.11 2.65
C GLU A 324 28.24 33.08 3.80
N ALA A 325 28.65 34.24 4.32
CA ALA A 325 29.58 34.30 5.45
C ALA A 325 28.99 33.68 6.73
N GLU A 326 27.70 33.91 6.99
CA GLU A 326 27.00 33.39 8.17
C GLU A 326 26.72 31.89 8.02
N ILE A 327 26.33 31.45 6.82
CA ILE A 327 26.13 30.03 6.49
C ILE A 327 27.44 29.26 6.74
N ASN A 328 28.55 29.72 6.16
CA ASN A 328 29.85 29.07 6.34
C ASN A 328 30.27 29.02 7.82
N ALA A 329 29.97 30.07 8.60
CA ALA A 329 30.26 30.07 10.03
C ALA A 329 29.43 29.02 10.80
N ILE A 330 28.15 28.84 10.46
CA ILE A 330 27.28 27.82 11.07
C ILE A 330 27.75 26.41 10.67
N GLU A 331 28.01 26.18 9.39
CA GLU A 331 28.47 24.89 8.86
C GLU A 331 29.82 24.48 9.48
N GLN A 332 30.78 25.41 9.60
CA GLN A 332 32.07 25.14 10.24
C GLN A 332 31.90 24.75 11.71
N ARG A 333 31.03 25.42 12.48
CA ARG A 333 30.74 25.05 13.88
C ARG A 333 30.12 23.67 13.99
N LEU A 334 29.21 23.33 13.08
CA LEU A 334 28.55 22.02 13.02
C LEU A 334 29.55 20.89 12.75
N VAL A 335 30.52 21.12 11.87
CA VAL A 335 31.57 20.14 11.55
C VAL A 335 32.64 20.06 12.65
N GLN A 336 33.02 21.20 13.25
CA GLN A 336 34.11 21.28 14.24
C GLN A 336 33.70 21.00 15.70
N LYS A 337 32.41 20.76 15.99
CA LYS A 337 31.87 20.51 17.34
C LYS A 337 32.20 21.60 18.36
N ASP A 338 32.05 22.87 17.99
CA ASP A 338 32.39 24.00 18.86
C ASP A 338 31.13 24.55 19.58
N ASP A 339 31.13 24.56 20.92
CA ASP A 339 29.99 24.91 21.80
C ASP A 339 29.70 26.44 21.89
N GLY A 340 30.15 27.22 20.90
CA GLY A 340 30.11 28.69 20.92
C GLY A 340 28.71 29.28 20.77
N ARG A 341 28.35 30.22 21.67
CA ARG A 341 27.06 30.93 21.80
C ARG A 341 26.32 31.21 20.48
N GLU A 342 25.04 30.84 20.51
CA GLU A 342 24.03 31.01 19.47
C GLU A 342 23.66 32.50 19.30
N GLY A 343 24.14 33.07 18.21
CA GLY A 343 23.60 34.27 17.61
C GLY A 343 23.56 34.04 16.10
N SER A 344 22.80 33.03 15.65
CA SER A 344 22.60 32.81 14.21
C SER A 344 21.46 33.69 13.72
N VAL A 345 21.66 34.29 12.54
CA VAL A 345 20.58 34.94 11.81
C VAL A 345 19.67 33.84 11.29
N THR A 346 18.38 33.91 11.60
CA THR A 346 17.36 32.91 11.22
C THR A 346 17.35 32.61 9.72
N GLN A 347 17.72 33.59 8.90
CA GLN A 347 17.80 33.48 7.44
C GLN A 347 18.99 32.64 6.95
N ALA A 348 20.14 32.68 7.62
CA ALA A 348 21.28 31.81 7.29
C ALA A 348 20.97 30.35 7.66
N GLU A 349 20.28 30.15 8.78
CA GLU A 349 19.87 28.83 9.28
C GLU A 349 18.88 28.12 8.32
N PHE A 350 18.05 28.88 7.60
CA PHE A 350 17.22 28.34 6.51
C PHE A 350 18.04 27.69 5.39
N PHE A 351 19.16 28.29 4.99
CA PHE A 351 20.02 27.71 3.96
C PHE A 351 20.75 26.47 4.45
N VAL A 352 21.16 26.45 5.73
CA VAL A 352 21.71 25.24 6.39
C VAL A 352 20.68 24.11 6.40
N LEU A 353 19.40 24.39 6.66
CA LEU A 353 18.32 23.41 6.51
C LEU A 353 18.25 22.85 5.08
N CYS A 354 18.33 23.71 4.06
CA CYS A 354 18.33 23.29 2.66
C CYS A 354 19.55 22.42 2.31
N ASP A 355 20.71 22.74 2.86
CA ASP A 355 21.94 21.97 2.70
C ASP A 355 21.82 20.58 3.33
N ILE A 356 21.27 20.48 4.54
CA ILE A 356 20.97 19.20 5.20
C ILE A 356 19.94 18.39 4.40
N PHE A 357 18.91 19.04 3.84
CA PHE A 357 17.94 18.36 2.98
C PHE A 357 18.63 17.72 1.77
N ALA A 358 19.48 18.46 1.06
CA ALA A 358 20.14 18.00 -0.16
C ALA A 358 21.18 16.88 0.09
N THR A 359 21.96 17.00 1.16
CA THR A 359 23.14 16.15 1.41
C THR A 359 22.88 15.01 2.38
N VAL A 360 21.91 15.14 3.28
CA VAL A 360 21.60 14.13 4.29
C VAL A 360 20.27 13.46 3.99
N LEU A 361 19.19 14.24 3.85
CA LEU A 361 17.84 13.66 3.69
C LEU A 361 17.70 12.90 2.38
N LEU A 362 18.05 13.50 1.24
CA LEU A 362 17.89 12.85 -0.07
C LEU A 362 18.67 11.52 -0.16
N PRO A 363 19.97 11.45 0.20
CA PRO A 363 20.70 10.18 0.16
C PRO A 363 20.18 9.16 1.17
N ALA A 364 19.82 9.58 2.38
CA ALA A 364 19.28 8.68 3.39
C ALA A 364 17.96 8.04 2.94
N VAL A 365 17.05 8.83 2.36
CA VAL A 365 15.82 8.32 1.77
C VAL A 365 16.12 7.38 0.61
N ALA A 366 17.00 7.77 -0.32
CA ALA A 366 17.37 6.91 -1.46
C ALA A 366 17.92 5.56 -1.01
N GLN A 367 18.82 5.55 -0.01
CA GLN A 367 19.39 4.34 0.55
C GLN A 367 18.30 3.47 1.20
N GLN A 368 17.39 4.05 1.97
CA GLN A 368 16.30 3.27 2.57
C GLN A 368 15.35 2.69 1.52
N LEU A 369 15.02 3.47 0.48
CA LEU A 369 14.17 2.97 -0.59
C LEU A 369 14.84 1.79 -1.30
N SER A 370 16.16 1.89 -1.56
CA SER A 370 16.92 0.80 -2.17
C SER A 370 17.01 -0.48 -1.32
N SER A 371 16.95 -0.35 0.01
CA SER A 371 16.94 -1.51 0.92
C SER A 371 15.54 -2.11 1.12
N THR A 372 14.49 -1.34 0.87
CA THR A 372 13.09 -1.71 1.15
C THR A 372 12.35 -2.22 -0.08
N PHE A 373 12.61 -1.61 -1.25
CA PHE A 373 11.93 -1.95 -2.50
C PHE A 373 12.82 -2.81 -3.40
N PRO A 374 12.24 -3.75 -4.18
CA PRO A 374 13.02 -4.56 -5.11
C PRO A 374 13.69 -3.72 -6.22
N LEU A 375 14.90 -4.11 -6.64
CA LEU A 375 15.60 -3.50 -7.79
C LEU A 375 14.71 -3.56 -9.06
N PRO A 376 14.65 -2.52 -9.92
CA PRO A 376 15.55 -1.35 -10.03
C PRO A 376 14.85 -0.02 -9.68
N THR A 377 14.12 0.05 -8.55
CA THR A 377 13.39 1.27 -8.15
C THR A 377 14.31 2.28 -7.45
N GLY A 378 15.09 3.03 -8.24
CA GLY A 378 15.97 4.08 -7.74
C GLY A 378 15.27 5.44 -7.61
N LEU A 379 15.55 6.18 -6.54
CA LEU A 379 15.15 7.57 -6.41
C LEU A 379 16.04 8.46 -7.29
N ALA A 380 15.46 9.33 -8.11
CA ALA A 380 16.18 10.27 -8.98
C ALA A 380 16.80 11.44 -8.18
N THR A 381 17.77 11.12 -7.31
CA THR A 381 18.40 12.08 -6.40
C THR A 381 19.11 13.23 -7.13
N GLU A 382 19.73 12.97 -8.28
CA GLU A 382 20.38 14.01 -9.07
C GLU A 382 19.39 15.02 -9.67
N GLU A 383 18.20 14.58 -10.12
CA GLU A 383 17.15 15.48 -10.61
C GLU A 383 16.66 16.40 -9.49
N LEU A 384 16.43 15.84 -8.29
CA LEU A 384 16.02 16.59 -7.10
C LEU A 384 17.10 17.58 -6.64
N ARG A 385 18.38 17.18 -6.64
CA ARG A 385 19.49 18.10 -6.33
C ARG A 385 19.64 19.20 -7.36
N SER A 386 19.49 18.88 -8.65
CA SER A 386 19.51 19.87 -9.72
C SER A 386 18.38 20.90 -9.55
N LEU A 387 17.20 20.48 -9.12
CA LEU A 387 16.09 21.38 -8.82
C LEU A 387 16.46 22.36 -7.71
N MET A 388 17.07 21.88 -6.62
CA MET A 388 17.53 22.74 -5.51
C MET A 388 18.65 23.70 -5.91
N ALA A 389 19.64 23.21 -6.68
CA ALA A 389 20.76 24.01 -7.16
C ALA A 389 20.28 25.13 -8.10
N SER A 390 19.34 24.82 -9.01
CA SER A 390 18.76 25.81 -9.92
C SER A 390 18.00 26.94 -9.21
N ALA A 391 17.49 26.66 -8.01
CA ALA A 391 16.80 27.63 -7.17
C ALA A 391 17.72 28.32 -6.15
N ASP A 392 19.03 28.06 -6.19
CA ASP A 392 20.03 28.61 -5.27
C ASP A 392 19.65 28.30 -3.80
N LEU A 393 19.20 27.07 -3.54
CA LEU A 393 18.87 26.59 -2.18
C LEU A 393 20.06 25.90 -1.51
N CYS A 394 20.88 25.18 -2.27
CA CYS A 394 22.04 24.43 -1.77
C CYS A 394 23.29 24.69 -2.62
N ARG A 395 24.47 24.58 -2.01
CA ARG A 395 25.76 24.71 -2.71
C ARG A 395 26.26 23.35 -3.21
N SER A 396 27.06 23.37 -4.27
CA SER A 396 27.92 22.25 -4.66
C SER A 396 29.35 22.75 -4.89
N PRO A 397 30.38 22.18 -4.22
CA PRO A 397 30.31 21.15 -3.19
C PRO A 397 29.74 21.69 -1.87
N ASN A 398 29.12 20.81 -1.07
CA ASN A 398 28.54 21.13 0.22
C ASN A 398 29.39 20.50 1.34
N PRO A 399 29.71 21.23 2.43
CA PRO A 399 30.61 20.75 3.49
C PRO A 399 30.09 19.52 4.25
N PHE A 400 28.78 19.30 4.30
CA PHE A 400 28.20 18.08 4.85
C PHE A 400 28.49 16.86 3.98
N THR A 401 28.76 17.03 2.68
CA THR A 401 29.10 15.92 1.78
C THR A 401 30.36 15.21 2.27
N ASP A 402 31.42 15.96 2.57
CA ASP A 402 32.70 15.42 3.06
C ASP A 402 32.56 14.76 4.45
N ALA A 403 31.75 15.36 5.33
CA ALA A 403 31.43 14.79 6.64
C ALA A 403 30.61 13.48 6.53
N CYS A 404 29.82 13.33 5.47
CA CYS A 404 29.02 12.13 5.18
C CYS A 404 29.83 11.06 4.42
N SER A 405 30.80 11.45 3.59
CA SER A 405 31.63 10.57 2.76
C SER A 405 32.92 10.08 3.44
N ALA A 406 33.23 10.50 4.68
CA ALA A 406 34.32 9.95 5.48
C ALA A 406 34.13 8.46 5.90
N ARG A 407 33.26 7.74 5.20
CA ARG A 407 33.21 6.28 5.13
C ARG A 407 34.05 5.83 3.93
N ASP A 408 35.29 5.42 4.22
CA ASP A 408 35.91 4.21 3.63
C ASP A 408 37.37 4.02 4.04
N GLU A 409 38.01 4.97 4.71
CA GLU A 409 39.38 4.78 5.22
C GLU A 409 39.38 4.44 6.71
N GLN A 410 39.03 3.19 7.04
CA GLN A 410 39.54 2.58 8.26
C GLN A 410 40.93 2.01 7.92
N PRO A 411 42.02 2.45 8.59
CA PRO A 411 43.31 1.81 8.40
C PRO A 411 43.19 0.37 8.94
N THR A 412 43.34 -0.61 8.07
CA THR A 412 43.58 -2.01 8.45
C THR A 412 44.93 -2.09 9.16
N GLY A 413 44.95 -1.71 10.43
CA GLY A 413 46.00 -2.07 11.38
C GLY A 413 45.74 -3.50 11.84
N LEU A 414 46.32 -4.47 11.12
CA LEU A 414 46.48 -5.84 11.61
C LEU A 414 47.42 -5.82 12.81
N ASP A 415 46.86 -5.78 14.02
CA ASP A 415 47.54 -6.30 15.20
C ASP A 415 47.02 -7.72 15.45
N SER A 416 47.76 -8.68 14.92
CA SER A 416 47.61 -10.11 15.17
C SER A 416 47.98 -10.46 16.62
N PRO A 417 47.09 -11.10 17.42
CA PRO A 417 47.50 -11.76 18.64
C PRO A 417 47.91 -13.21 18.34
N THR A 418 49.08 -13.51 18.91
CA THR A 418 49.88 -14.72 18.87
C THR A 418 49.13 -16.00 19.26
N ASP A 419 49.59 -17.10 18.64
CA ASP A 419 49.25 -18.51 18.88
C ASP A 419 48.84 -18.89 20.31
N THR A 420 47.71 -19.59 20.42
CA THR A 420 47.53 -20.63 21.44
C THR A 420 46.92 -21.87 20.78
N LEU A 421 47.66 -22.98 20.90
CA LEU A 421 47.38 -24.30 20.34
C LEU A 421 46.08 -24.93 20.89
N PRO A 422 45.49 -25.89 20.15
CA PRO A 422 44.24 -26.55 20.53
C PRO A 422 44.52 -27.68 21.52
N VAL A 423 43.68 -27.80 22.55
CA VAL A 423 43.49 -29.04 23.28
C VAL A 423 42.17 -29.64 22.81
N VAL A 424 42.26 -30.88 22.32
CA VAL A 424 41.15 -31.80 22.01
C VAL A 424 41.48 -33.09 22.77
N PRO A 425 40.50 -33.93 23.16
CA PRO A 425 39.04 -33.77 23.20
C PRO A 425 38.47 -33.61 24.62
#